data_AF-A0A1I0B1N2-F1
#
_entry.id   AF-A0A1I0B1N2-F1
#
_cell.length_a   1.000
_cell.length_b   1.000
_cell.length_c   1.000
_cell.angle_alpha   90.00
_cell.angle_beta   90.00
_cell.angle_gamma   90.00
#
_symmetry.space_group_name_H-M   'P 1'
#
loop_
_entity.id
_entity.type
_entity.pdbx_description
1 polymer ?
#
loop_
_entity_poly.entity_id
_entity_poly.type
_entity_poly.pdbx_seq_one_letter_code
_entity_poly.pdbx_strand_id
1 'polypeptide(L)'
;MIYRKAVFWFSFASLVICLLNYFGYDSRNILLFALNPLLNPIVYSEPFRHLVFNFNSSPMNGDSMAIDVYFPAYILHFFSFLLIGAIVDGLMIRILKKQKPPS
;
A
#
# COMPACT_ATOMS: atom_id res chain seq x y z
N MET A 1 -1.89 -2.24 -26.19
CA MET A 1 -2.65 -2.04 -24.93
C MET A 1 -2.13 -2.86 -23.74
N ILE A 2 -0.96 -3.51 -23.80
CA ILE A 2 -0.47 -4.40 -22.72
C ILE A 2 0.24 -3.65 -21.55
N TYR A 3 0.47 -2.34 -21.72
CA TYR A 3 1.48 -1.57 -20.97
C TYR A 3 0.98 -0.84 -19.71
N ARG A 4 -0.28 -1.03 -19.32
CA ARG A 4 -0.86 -0.46 -18.08
C ARG A 4 -1.39 -1.53 -17.13
N LYS A 5 -0.86 -2.74 -17.25
CA LYS A 5 -1.30 -3.86 -16.43
C LYS A 5 -0.79 -3.69 -15.01
N ALA A 6 0.45 -3.24 -14.81
CA ALA A 6 1.00 -3.16 -13.45
C ALA A 6 0.28 -2.10 -12.61
N VAL A 7 0.07 -0.87 -13.10
CA VAL A 7 -0.70 0.16 -12.37
C VAL A 7 -2.06 -0.39 -11.95
N PHE A 8 -2.80 -1.01 -12.87
CA PHE A 8 -4.12 -1.55 -12.61
C PHE A 8 -4.08 -2.66 -11.55
N TRP A 9 -3.23 -3.68 -11.74
CA TRP A 9 -3.16 -4.83 -10.83
C TRP A 9 -2.65 -4.44 -9.44
N PHE A 10 -1.65 -3.56 -9.35
CA PHE A 10 -1.15 -3.07 -8.06
C PHE A 10 -2.20 -2.22 -7.33
N SER A 11 -2.90 -1.34 -8.04
CA SER A 11 -3.99 -0.54 -7.45
C SER A 11 -5.14 -1.42 -6.97
N PHE A 12 -5.52 -2.44 -7.76
CA PHE A 12 -6.57 -3.39 -7.41
C PHE A 12 -6.18 -4.23 -6.18
N ALA A 13 -4.96 -4.79 -6.17
CA ALA A 13 -4.45 -5.55 -5.03
C ALA A 13 -4.42 -4.69 -3.75
N SER A 14 -3.98 -3.44 -3.87
CA SER A 14 -3.96 -2.49 -2.76
C SER A 14 -5.36 -2.23 -2.20
N LEU A 15 -6.36 -2.07 -3.07
CA LEU A 15 -7.75 -1.87 -2.65
C LEU A 15 -8.30 -3.11 -1.92
N VAL A 16 -7.98 -4.32 -2.40
CA VAL A 16 -8.36 -5.57 -1.71
C VAL A 16 -7.70 -5.66 -0.33
N ILE A 17 -6.41 -5.32 -0.21
CA ILE A 17 -5.70 -5.30 1.08
C ILE A 17 -6.36 -4.30 2.05
N CYS A 18 -6.67 -3.08 1.58
CA CYS A 18 -7.39 -2.08 2.38
C CYS A 18 -8.74 -2.59 2.87
N LEU A 19 -9.52 -3.27 2.01
CA LEU A 19 -10.80 -3.85 2.40
C LEU A 19 -10.64 -4.98 3.42
N LEU A 20 -9.70 -5.90 3.22
CA LEU A 20 -9.44 -6.99 4.17
C LEU A 20 -9.05 -6.45 5.55
N ASN A 21 -8.23 -5.40 5.57
CA ASN A 21 -7.86 -4.72 6.81
C ASN A 21 -9.07 -4.03 7.46
N TYR A 22 -9.88 -3.31 6.68
CA TYR A 22 -11.10 -2.64 7.17
C TYR A 22 -12.14 -3.62 7.76
N PHE A 23 -12.29 -4.81 7.18
CA PHE A 23 -13.17 -5.86 7.70
C PHE A 23 -12.57 -6.64 8.88
N GLY A 24 -11.36 -6.29 9.35
CA GLY A 24 -10.72 -6.92 10.51
C GLY A 24 -10.01 -8.25 10.21
N TYR A 25 -9.86 -8.64 8.95
CA TYR A 25 -9.10 -9.84 8.57
C TYR A 25 -7.58 -9.67 8.70
N ASP A 26 -7.11 -8.44 8.93
CA ASP A 26 -5.70 -8.11 9.17
C ASP A 26 -5.53 -7.32 10.48
N SER A 27 -5.83 -7.98 11.61
CA SER A 27 -5.82 -7.36 12.95
C SER A 27 -4.47 -6.78 13.39
N ARG A 28 -3.37 -7.15 12.71
CA ARG A 28 -2.02 -6.64 12.97
C ARG A 28 -1.55 -5.61 11.94
N ASN A 29 -2.38 -5.27 10.96
CA ASN A 29 -2.05 -4.35 9.86
C ASN A 29 -0.80 -4.79 9.05
N ILE A 30 -0.48 -6.09 9.06
CA ILE A 30 0.74 -6.63 8.44
C ILE A 30 0.59 -6.58 6.92
N LEU A 31 -0.57 -6.95 6.38
CA LEU A 31 -0.81 -6.88 4.94
C LEU A 31 -0.82 -5.42 4.48
N LEU A 32 -1.37 -4.53 5.30
CA LEU A 32 -1.43 -3.10 5.00
C LEU A 32 -0.05 -2.42 4.99
N PHE A 33 0.89 -2.78 5.87
CA PHE A 33 2.19 -2.09 5.93
C PHE A 33 3.39 -2.91 5.45
N ALA A 34 3.47 -4.20 5.79
CA ALA A 34 4.67 -5.00 5.50
C ALA A 34 4.84 -5.28 3.99
N LEU A 35 3.75 -5.38 3.25
CA LEU A 35 3.79 -5.58 1.79
C LEU A 35 4.11 -4.30 1.02
N ASN A 36 4.17 -3.15 1.70
CA ASN A 36 4.43 -1.87 1.09
C ASN A 36 5.87 -1.43 1.33
N PRO A 37 6.79 -1.62 0.37
CA PRO A 37 8.21 -1.31 0.58
C PRO A 37 8.47 0.18 0.86
N LEU A 38 7.55 1.07 0.44
CA LEU A 38 7.66 2.50 0.71
C LEU A 38 7.15 2.87 2.10
N LEU A 39 6.03 2.29 2.52
CA LEU A 39 5.42 2.64 3.81
C LEU A 39 6.02 1.90 5.00
N ASN A 40 6.42 0.64 4.82
CA ASN A 40 6.97 -0.19 5.90
C ASN A 40 8.08 0.50 6.72
N PRO A 41 9.10 1.15 6.11
CA PRO A 41 10.16 1.79 6.90
C PRO A 41 9.73 3.10 7.57
N ILE A 42 8.74 3.82 7.03
CA ILE A 42 8.37 5.16 7.50
C ILE A 42 7.16 5.16 8.43
N VAL A 43 6.30 4.14 8.38
CA VAL A 43 5.03 4.10 9.13
C VAL A 43 5.25 4.14 10.65
N TYR A 44 6.39 3.64 11.12
CA TYR A 44 6.77 3.65 12.55
C TYR A 44 7.60 4.88 12.94
N SER A 45 7.98 5.73 11.98
CA SER A 45 8.74 6.96 12.22
C SER A 45 7.80 8.13 12.52
N GLU A 46 8.21 9.03 13.42
CA GLU A 46 7.50 10.29 13.63
C GLU A 46 7.79 11.28 12.47
N PRO A 47 6.81 12.10 12.02
CA PRO A 47 5.43 12.23 12.50
C PRO A 47 4.45 11.21 11.91
N PHE A 48 4.85 10.40 10.93
CA PHE A 48 3.93 9.53 10.19
C PHE A 48 3.18 8.54 11.07
N ARG A 49 3.81 8.07 12.14
CA ARG A 49 3.19 7.15 13.11
C ARG A 49 1.85 7.65 13.66
N HIS A 50 1.71 8.94 13.98
CA HIS A 50 0.45 9.48 14.50
C HIS A 50 -0.60 9.76 13.42
N LEU A 51 -0.18 9.91 12.16
CA LEU A 51 -1.09 10.07 11.03
C LEU A 51 -1.72 8.74 10.62
N VAL A 52 -1.04 7.64 10.93
CA VAL A 52 -1.39 6.30 10.48
C VAL A 52 -2.14 5.53 11.57
N PHE A 53 -1.65 5.56 12.81
CA PHE A 53 -2.20 4.78 13.90
C PHE A 53 -3.04 5.63 14.85
N ASN A 54 -4.23 5.14 15.17
CA ASN A 54 -5.06 5.68 16.23
C ASN A 54 -4.68 5.04 17.55
N PHE A 55 -3.86 5.74 18.34
CA PHE A 55 -3.48 5.26 19.67
C PHE A 55 -4.53 5.58 20.75
N ASN A 56 -5.55 6.38 20.44
CA ASN A 56 -6.58 6.81 21.37
C ASN A 56 -7.83 5.92 21.35
N SER A 57 -7.98 5.05 20.35
CA SER A 57 -9.01 4.00 20.38
C SER A 57 -8.53 2.85 21.25
N SER A 58 -8.68 3.02 22.56
CA SER A 58 -8.55 1.93 23.52
C SER A 58 -9.67 0.91 23.27
N PRO A 59 -9.38 -0.38 23.11
CA PRO A 59 -10.43 -1.38 23.18
C PRO A 59 -10.89 -1.46 24.63
N MET A 60 -12.04 -0.85 24.92
CA MET A 60 -12.96 -1.43 25.89
C MET A 60 -13.30 -2.84 25.36
N ASN A 61 -12.44 -3.80 25.68
CA ASN A 61 -12.58 -5.26 25.63
C ASN A 61 -11.20 -5.90 25.43
N GLY A 62 -10.39 -5.88 26.48
CA GLY A 62 -9.74 -7.07 27.06
C GLY A 62 -8.78 -7.96 26.27
N ASP A 63 -8.69 -7.91 24.95
CA ASP A 63 -7.85 -8.84 24.20
C ASP A 63 -7.24 -8.21 22.93
N SER A 64 -5.91 -8.34 22.86
CA SER A 64 -5.06 -8.23 21.67
C SER A 64 -4.86 -6.85 21.04
N MET A 65 -3.63 -6.33 21.17
CA MET A 65 -2.69 -5.75 20.16
C MET A 65 -3.17 -5.15 18.82
N ALA A 66 -4.45 -4.96 18.55
CA ALA A 66 -5.00 -4.38 17.35
C ALA A 66 -5.05 -2.87 17.51
N ILE A 67 -4.03 -2.20 17.00
CA ILE A 67 -4.00 -0.74 16.92
C ILE A 67 -4.83 -0.35 15.69
N ASP A 68 -5.87 0.43 15.89
CA ASP A 68 -6.70 0.91 14.78
C ASP A 68 -5.89 1.79 13.84
N VAL A 69 -6.28 1.76 12.57
CA VAL A 69 -5.64 2.49 11.49
C VAL A 69 -6.54 3.62 11.03
N TYR A 70 -6.01 4.85 10.99
CA TYR A 70 -6.74 6.00 10.48
C TYR A 70 -6.92 5.94 8.96
N PHE A 71 -7.97 6.61 8.49
CA PHE A 71 -8.28 6.73 7.05
C PHE A 71 -7.08 7.15 6.16
N PRO A 72 -6.20 8.09 6.56
CA PRO A 72 -5.04 8.49 5.77
C PRO A 72 -4.06 7.35 5.46
N ALA A 73 -3.98 6.32 6.30
CA ALA A 73 -3.09 5.19 6.05
C ALA A 73 -3.52 4.38 4.82
N TYR A 74 -4.82 4.17 4.62
CA TYR A 74 -5.35 3.47 3.43
C TYR A 74 -5.09 4.28 2.16
N ILE A 75 -5.21 5.62 2.25
CA ILE A 75 -4.86 6.53 1.16
C ILE A 75 -3.38 6.38 0.81
N LEU A 76 -2.51 6.47 1.82
CA LEU A 76 -1.06 6.33 1.61
C LEU A 76 -0.71 4.97 1.01
N HIS A 77 -1.34 3.89 1.48
CA HIS A 77 -1.11 2.53 0.96
C HIS A 77 -1.53 2.42 -0.51
N PHE A 78 -2.69 2.95 -0.87
CA PHE A 78 -3.16 2.96 -2.25
C PHE A 78 -2.25 3.75 -3.18
N PHE A 79 -1.89 4.98 -2.80
CA PHE A 79 -1.05 5.84 -3.65
C PHE A 79 0.35 5.29 -3.85
N SER A 80 0.93 4.64 -2.85
CA SER A 80 2.25 4.01 -2.98
C SER A 80 2.23 2.80 -3.91
N PHE A 81 1.21 1.94 -3.84
CA PHE A 81 1.05 0.84 -4.80
C PHE A 81 0.76 1.35 -6.23
N LEU A 82 -0.04 2.40 -6.36
CA LEU A 82 -0.29 3.07 -7.64
C LEU A 82 1.01 3.62 -8.24
N LEU A 83 1.84 4.29 -7.42
CA LEU A 83 3.13 4.83 -7.84
C LEU A 83 4.10 3.71 -8.25
N ILE A 84 4.20 2.64 -7.46
CA ILE A 84 5.03 1.46 -7.79
C ILE A 84 4.58 0.86 -9.13
N GLY A 85 3.28 0.64 -9.31
CA GLY A 85 2.73 0.16 -10.58
C GLY A 85 3.08 1.08 -11.75
N ALA A 86 3.03 2.40 -11.56
CA ALA A 86 3.36 3.40 -12.59
C ALA A 86 4.83 3.39 -12.95
N ILE A 87 5.71 3.23 -11.97
CA ILE A 87 7.15 3.07 -12.18
C ILE A 87 7.43 1.79 -12.98
N VAL A 88 6.82 0.66 -12.60
CA VAL A 88 6.99 -0.63 -13.28
C VAL A 88 6.53 -0.55 -14.74
N ASP A 89 5.32 -0.03 -14.99
CA ASP A 89 4.81 0.15 -16.35
C ASP A 89 5.71 1.11 -17.16
N GLY A 90 6.19 2.20 -16.55
CA GLY A 90 7.11 3.16 -17.17
C GLY A 90 8.47 2.55 -17.54
N LEU A 91 9.05 1.73 -16.65
CA LEU A 91 10.29 1.00 -16.89
C LEU A 91 10.12 -0.04 -18.00
N MET A 92 9.02 -0.79 -17.98
CA MET A 92 8.71 -1.79 -19.01
C MET A 92 8.61 -1.15 -20.40
N ILE A 93 7.94 0.00 -20.52
CA ILE A 93 7.86 0.75 -21.79
C ILE A 93 9.25 1.17 -22.26
N ARG A 94 10.11 1.67 -21.36
CA ARG A 94 11.48 2.09 -21.72
C ARG A 94 12.31 0.91 -22.22
N ILE A 95 12.21 -0.25 -21.56
CA ILE A 95 12.93 -1.47 -21.96
C ILE A 95 12.45 -1.96 -23.33
N LEU A 96 11.12 -2.06 -23.52
CA LEU A 96 10.54 -2.50 -24.79
C LEU A 96 10.89 -1.55 -25.95
N LYS A 97 10.95 -0.24 -25.71
CA LYS A 97 11.38 0.74 -26.70
C LYS A 97 12.86 0.59 -27.07
N LYS A 98 13.73 0.26 -26.12
CA LYS A 98 15.16 0.02 -26.38
C LYS A 98 15.41 -1.25 -27.19
N GLN A 99 14.53 -2.25 -27.14
CA GLN A 99 14.67 -3.51 -27.87
C GLN A 99 14.19 -3.47 -29.32
N LYS A 100 13.54 -2.38 -29.76
CA LYS A 100 13.17 -2.21 -31.17
C LYS A 100 14.34 -1.53 -31.90
N PRO A 101 15.13 -2.23 -32.74
CA PRO A 101 16.22 -1.59 -33.48
C PRO A 101 15.65 -0.52 -34.42
N PRO A 102 16.41 0.55 -34.72
CA PRO A 102 16.03 1.50 -35.75
C PRO A 102 15.93 0.75 -37.08
N SER A 103 14.73 0.73 -37.66
CA SER A 103 14.45 0.23 -39.02
C SER A 103 14.92 1.22 -40.06
#